data_AF-A0A2V7W1B9-F1
#
_entry.id   AF-A0A2V7W1B9-F1
#
_cell.length_a   1.000
_cell.length_b   1.000
_cell.length_c   1.000
_cell.angle_alpha   90.00
_cell.angle_beta   90.00
_cell.angle_gamma   90.00
#
_symmetry.space_group_name_H-M   'P 1'
#
loop_
_entity.id
_entity.type
_entity.pdbx_description
1 polymer ?
#
loop_
_entity_poly.entity_id
_entity_poly.type
_entity_poly.pdbx_seq_one_letter_code
_entity_poly.pdbx_strand_id
1 'polypeptide(L)'
;MQESAARNLRAAERFLLVPPIQATFGAAPIAVCDISEKGARFRHDRPLEAGTKSVLKLAFDSVALALEAAIVWTHNDTATPGRFVSGVRTYGPPEQVQSLIAQLHVSHRSNRIEELRTTDRFFISPLLDATFGGEKIRIENLSARGARVELPHELLRGTSGTLQFTVPNSTIEVAVEGQIVWTALKAISGAVSMLYRAGVFINEKPELMRVAIGHLCEINRAALDTQSLRLKLKIIRARARQLAPQYRDVETSGIPAEQYLLIQGVREELRLNPEEAMHWYRRARILINDPATRALPIANHPDALAVWEYLDRMVDPSIVGRAFELGN
;
A
#
# COMPACT_ATOMS: atom_id res chain seq x y z
N MET A 1 15.37 26.10 2.08
CA MET A 1 14.42 25.72 1.00
C MET A 1 14.37 24.20 0.76
N GLN A 2 14.79 23.36 1.72
CA GLN A 2 14.80 21.87 1.62
C GLN A 2 13.66 21.17 2.37
N GLU A 3 12.88 21.88 3.21
CA GLU A 3 11.77 21.30 3.99
C GLU A 3 10.58 20.80 3.15
N SER A 4 10.47 21.23 1.88
CA SER A 4 9.40 20.74 0.98
C SER A 4 9.63 19.31 0.48
N ALA A 5 10.82 18.73 0.66
CA ALA A 5 11.16 17.40 0.14
C ALA A 5 10.71 16.25 1.07
N ALA A 6 10.35 16.56 2.33
CA ALA A 6 10.15 15.55 3.38
C ALA A 6 8.67 15.14 3.57
N ARG A 7 7.72 15.91 3.04
CA ARG A 7 6.28 15.60 3.13
C ARG A 7 5.86 14.60 2.07
N ASN A 8 5.96 13.31 2.41
CA ASN A 8 5.44 12.19 1.61
C ASN A 8 6.07 12.17 0.19
N LEU A 9 6.81 11.12 -0.19
CA LEU A 9 7.42 11.07 -1.54
C LEU A 9 6.38 11.16 -2.69
N ARG A 10 5.09 11.17 -2.35
CA ARG A 10 3.98 11.52 -3.22
C ARG A 10 3.28 12.78 -2.74
N ALA A 11 3.10 13.73 -3.65
CA ALA A 11 2.30 14.92 -3.40
C ALA A 11 0.78 14.71 -3.59
N ALA A 12 0.32 13.47 -3.77
CA ALA A 12 -1.09 13.09 -3.95
C ALA A 12 -1.30 11.60 -3.67
N GLU A 13 -2.49 11.24 -3.17
CA GLU A 13 -2.92 9.86 -2.92
C GLU A 13 -3.03 9.07 -4.23
N ARG A 14 -2.74 7.76 -4.16
CA ARG A 14 -2.86 6.84 -5.31
C ARG A 14 -3.89 5.77 -5.03
N PHE A 15 -4.62 5.41 -6.07
CA PHE A 15 -5.69 4.42 -6.07
C PHE A 15 -5.32 3.29 -7.00
N LEU A 16 -5.21 2.07 -6.47
CA LEU A 16 -4.93 0.87 -7.24
C LEU A 16 -6.19 0.40 -7.96
N LEU A 17 -6.09 0.21 -9.27
CA LEU A 17 -7.19 -0.24 -10.12
C LEU A 17 -7.15 -1.76 -10.27
N VAL A 18 -8.22 -2.43 -9.87
CA VAL A 18 -8.30 -3.89 -10.00
C VAL A 18 -9.68 -4.33 -10.52
N PRO A 19 -9.74 -4.98 -11.70
CA PRO A 19 -8.65 -5.18 -12.66
C PRO A 19 -8.16 -3.84 -13.27
N PRO A 20 -6.93 -3.79 -13.82
CA PRO A 20 -6.43 -2.64 -14.56
C PRO A 20 -7.40 -2.20 -15.67
N ILE A 21 -7.51 -0.90 -15.89
CA ILE A 21 -8.44 -0.32 -16.88
C ILE A 21 -7.73 -0.21 -18.22
N GLN A 22 -8.37 -0.69 -19.29
CA GLN A 22 -7.86 -0.55 -20.66
C GLN A 22 -7.97 0.90 -21.11
N ALA A 23 -6.90 1.42 -21.70
CA ALA A 23 -6.77 2.82 -22.08
C ALA A 23 -5.81 2.96 -23.27
N THR A 24 -5.60 4.20 -23.70
CA THR A 24 -4.58 4.54 -24.71
C THR A 24 -3.72 5.71 -24.25
N PHE A 25 -2.45 5.68 -24.60
CA PHE A 25 -1.53 6.82 -24.49
C PHE A 25 -1.06 7.17 -25.91
N GLY A 26 -1.66 8.19 -26.50
CA GLY A 26 -1.58 8.42 -27.94
C GLY A 26 -2.22 7.28 -28.70
N ALA A 27 -1.47 6.63 -29.58
CA ALA A 27 -1.91 5.43 -30.30
C ALA A 27 -1.56 4.12 -29.58
N ALA A 28 -0.79 4.16 -28.48
CA ALA A 28 -0.34 2.97 -27.79
C ALA A 28 -1.45 2.41 -26.88
N PRO A 29 -1.86 1.14 -27.01
CA PRO A 29 -2.76 0.49 -26.06
C PRO A 29 -2.02 0.26 -24.73
N ILE A 30 -2.68 0.60 -23.63
CA ILE A 30 -2.12 0.50 -22.29
C ILE A 30 -3.15 -0.05 -21.30
N ALA A 31 -2.68 -0.54 -20.16
CA ALA A 31 -3.53 -0.95 -19.04
C ALA A 31 -3.18 -0.17 -17.76
N VAL A 32 -4.03 0.78 -17.37
CA VAL A 32 -3.85 1.63 -16.18
C VAL A 32 -4.00 0.79 -14.92
N CYS A 33 -2.92 0.71 -14.15
CA CYS A 33 -2.81 -0.10 -12.95
C CYS A 33 -3.14 0.69 -11.68
N ASP A 34 -2.83 1.98 -11.65
CA ASP A 34 -3.21 2.88 -10.57
C ASP A 34 -3.21 4.33 -11.08
N ILE A 35 -3.94 5.18 -10.36
CA ILE A 35 -4.15 6.59 -10.69
C ILE A 35 -4.05 7.46 -9.44
N SER A 36 -3.60 8.70 -9.60
CA SER A 36 -3.70 9.79 -8.63
C SER A 36 -4.15 11.06 -9.34
N GLU A 37 -4.48 12.08 -8.57
CA GLU A 37 -4.76 13.42 -9.08
C GLU A 37 -3.66 13.97 -10.00
N LYS A 38 -2.40 13.59 -9.76
CA LYS A 38 -1.23 14.14 -10.47
C LYS A 38 -0.63 13.20 -11.53
N GLY A 39 -1.16 11.99 -11.68
CA GLY A 39 -0.57 11.02 -12.59
C GLY A 39 -1.21 9.66 -12.57
N ALA A 40 -0.60 8.74 -13.31
CA ALA A 40 -1.03 7.36 -13.37
C ALA A 40 0.17 6.44 -13.57
N ARG A 41 -0.06 5.14 -13.40
CA ARG A 41 0.89 4.12 -13.84
C ARG A 41 0.15 3.08 -14.67
N PHE A 42 0.74 2.73 -15.81
CA PHE A 42 0.14 1.76 -16.72
C PHE A 42 1.17 0.78 -17.26
N ARG A 43 0.66 -0.36 -17.72
CA ARG A 43 1.41 -1.39 -18.45
C ARG A 43 1.23 -1.25 -19.95
N HIS A 44 2.23 -1.66 -20.71
CA HIS A 44 2.23 -1.55 -22.16
C HIS A 44 3.26 -2.52 -22.80
N ASP A 45 3.18 -2.65 -24.13
CA ASP A 45 3.95 -3.63 -24.92
C ASP A 45 5.32 -3.14 -25.41
N ARG A 46 5.50 -1.83 -25.52
CA ARG A 46 6.69 -1.23 -26.15
C ARG A 46 7.31 -0.21 -25.21
N PRO A 47 8.64 -0.12 -25.09
CA PRO A 47 9.25 0.90 -24.24
C PRO A 47 8.78 2.30 -24.68
N LEU A 48 8.48 3.17 -23.72
CA LEU A 48 8.16 4.56 -23.95
C LEU A 48 9.29 5.41 -23.35
N GLU A 49 9.69 6.47 -24.03
CA GLU A 49 10.80 7.31 -23.58
C GLU A 49 10.31 8.34 -22.56
N ALA A 50 11.11 8.58 -21.51
CA ALA A 50 10.84 9.64 -20.56
C ALA A 50 10.78 11.01 -21.27
N GLY A 51 9.83 11.84 -20.86
CA GLY A 51 9.55 13.12 -21.51
C GLY A 51 8.54 13.05 -22.68
N THR A 52 8.25 11.86 -23.22
CA THR A 52 7.24 11.70 -24.28
C THR A 52 5.88 12.20 -23.78
N LYS A 53 5.31 13.17 -24.51
CA LYS A 53 3.98 13.74 -24.22
C LYS A 53 2.94 13.16 -25.17
N SER A 54 1.78 12.82 -24.64
CA SER A 54 0.63 12.41 -25.45
C SER A 54 -0.67 12.57 -24.67
N VAL A 55 -1.79 12.21 -25.29
CA VAL A 55 -3.09 12.17 -24.61
C VAL A 55 -3.30 10.80 -23.98
N LEU A 56 -3.46 10.76 -22.66
CA LEU A 56 -3.98 9.62 -21.92
C LEU A 56 -5.50 9.61 -22.04
N LYS A 57 -6.05 8.66 -22.80
CA LYS A 57 -7.50 8.44 -22.91
C LYS A 57 -7.88 7.16 -22.21
N LEU A 58 -8.81 7.25 -21.26
CA LEU A 58 -9.38 6.09 -20.59
C LEU A 58 -10.88 6.31 -20.45
N ALA A 59 -11.66 5.24 -20.55
CA ALA A 59 -13.10 5.27 -20.37
C ALA A 59 -13.50 4.22 -19.34
N PHE A 60 -14.39 4.61 -18.45
CA PHE A 60 -14.96 3.73 -17.44
C PHE A 60 -16.44 4.10 -17.26
N ASP A 61 -17.33 3.14 -17.51
CA ASP A 61 -18.77 3.35 -17.56
C ASP A 61 -19.15 4.58 -18.42
N SER A 62 -19.83 5.56 -17.83
CA SER A 62 -20.27 6.81 -18.48
C SER A 62 -19.22 7.92 -18.47
N VAL A 63 -18.04 7.72 -17.86
CA VAL A 63 -17.00 8.73 -17.78
C VAL A 63 -15.86 8.42 -18.73
N ALA A 64 -15.63 9.35 -19.65
CA ALA A 64 -14.45 9.38 -20.49
C ALA A 64 -13.50 10.45 -19.95
N LEU A 65 -12.24 10.07 -19.76
CA LEU A 65 -11.18 10.98 -19.37
C LEU A 65 -10.15 11.06 -20.51
N ALA A 66 -9.82 12.28 -20.91
CA ALA A 66 -8.79 12.56 -21.90
C ALA A 66 -7.91 13.71 -21.38
N LEU A 67 -6.69 13.39 -20.98
CA LEU A 67 -5.75 14.35 -20.40
C LEU A 67 -4.44 14.33 -21.15
N GLU A 68 -3.76 15.47 -21.27
CA GLU A 68 -2.36 15.47 -21.66
C GLU A 68 -1.54 14.80 -20.54
N ALA A 69 -0.54 13.99 -20.90
CA ALA A 69 0.32 13.33 -19.96
C ALA A 69 1.73 13.17 -20.52
N ALA A 70 2.72 13.19 -19.63
CA ALA A 70 4.13 12.96 -19.97
C ALA A 70 4.67 11.73 -19.22
N ILE A 71 5.44 10.90 -19.93
CA ILE A 71 6.18 9.79 -19.32
C ILE A 71 7.24 10.35 -18.39
N VAL A 72 7.23 9.93 -17.14
CA VAL A 72 8.24 10.31 -16.14
C VAL A 72 9.34 9.25 -16.09
N TRP A 73 8.96 7.98 -16.14
CA TRP A 73 9.87 6.84 -16.12
C TRP A 73 9.22 5.63 -16.77
N THR A 74 10.05 4.72 -17.27
CA THR A 74 9.64 3.43 -17.84
C THR A 74 10.62 2.34 -17.38
N HIS A 75 10.08 1.20 -16.97
CA HIS A 75 10.85 0.02 -16.57
C HIS A 75 10.27 -1.26 -17.19
N ASN A 76 11.09 -2.31 -17.27
CA ASN A 76 10.60 -3.65 -17.58
C ASN A 76 9.65 -4.14 -16.47
N ASP A 77 8.50 -4.72 -16.84
CA ASP A 77 7.59 -5.33 -15.87
C ASP A 77 8.19 -6.65 -15.38
N THR A 78 8.70 -6.65 -14.15
CA THR A 78 9.27 -7.84 -13.52
C THR A 78 8.24 -8.94 -13.29
N ALA A 79 6.93 -8.62 -13.29
CA ALA A 79 5.87 -9.61 -13.14
C ALA A 79 5.46 -10.25 -14.48
N THR A 80 5.84 -9.67 -15.62
CA THR A 80 5.44 -10.16 -16.95
C THR A 80 6.56 -9.88 -17.95
N PRO A 81 7.46 -10.86 -18.19
CA PRO A 81 8.57 -10.70 -19.12
C PRO A 81 8.11 -10.18 -20.49
N GLY A 82 8.85 -9.23 -21.05
CA GLY A 82 8.52 -8.59 -22.34
C GLY A 82 7.48 -7.48 -22.28
N ARG A 83 6.92 -7.18 -21.09
CA ARG A 83 6.07 -6.00 -20.87
C ARG A 83 6.83 -4.89 -20.17
N PHE A 84 6.28 -3.69 -20.26
CA PHE A 84 6.82 -2.49 -19.62
C PHE A 84 5.78 -1.87 -18.69
N VAL A 85 6.26 -1.16 -17.67
CA VAL A 85 5.46 -0.32 -16.78
C VAL A 85 6.00 1.09 -16.86
N SER A 86 5.11 2.06 -17.05
CA SER A 86 5.46 3.48 -17.06
C SER A 86 4.67 4.25 -16.02
N GLY A 87 5.34 5.20 -15.37
CA GLY A 87 4.71 6.26 -14.60
C GLY A 87 4.53 7.49 -15.47
N VAL A 88 3.33 8.06 -15.45
CA VAL A 88 3.02 9.32 -16.14
C VAL A 88 2.59 10.40 -15.18
N ARG A 89 2.96 11.64 -15.53
CA ARG A 89 2.39 12.86 -14.95
C ARG A 89 1.28 13.35 -15.86
N THR A 90 0.11 13.60 -15.31
CA THR A 90 -1.04 14.14 -16.04
C THR A 90 -1.08 15.66 -15.94
N TYR A 91 -1.60 16.29 -16.99
CA TYR A 91 -1.84 17.72 -17.09
C TYR A 91 -3.31 17.91 -17.50
N GLY A 92 -4.05 18.56 -16.63
CA GLY A 92 -5.44 18.90 -16.85
C GLY A 92 -6.16 19.19 -15.53
N PRO A 93 -7.46 19.48 -15.58
CA PRO A 93 -8.22 19.86 -14.39
C PRO A 93 -8.30 18.70 -13.40
N PRO A 94 -7.90 18.88 -12.13
CA PRO A 94 -7.93 17.82 -11.12
C PRO A 94 -9.34 17.25 -10.91
N GLU A 95 -10.37 18.06 -11.12
CA GLU A 95 -11.77 17.69 -10.96
C GLU A 95 -12.16 16.53 -11.89
N GLN A 96 -11.56 16.43 -13.08
CA GLN A 96 -11.84 15.33 -14.01
C GLN A 96 -11.27 14.00 -13.48
N VAL A 97 -10.05 14.03 -12.94
CA VAL A 97 -9.41 12.86 -12.34
C VAL A 97 -10.12 12.45 -11.06
N GLN A 98 -10.48 13.41 -10.22
CA GLN A 98 -11.23 13.17 -8.98
C GLN A 98 -12.62 12.59 -9.27
N SER A 99 -13.33 13.10 -10.29
CA SER A 99 -14.63 12.55 -10.71
C SER A 99 -14.52 11.09 -11.15
N LEU A 100 -13.48 10.76 -11.93
CA LEU A 100 -13.19 9.38 -12.32
C LEU A 100 -12.86 8.51 -11.10
N ILE A 101 -11.99 8.98 -10.19
CA ILE A 101 -11.63 8.25 -8.97
C ILE A 101 -12.87 7.99 -8.11
N ALA A 102 -13.74 8.98 -7.94
CA ALA A 102 -14.99 8.84 -7.19
C ALA A 102 -15.89 7.76 -7.81
N GLN A 103 -16.04 7.75 -9.13
CA GLN A 103 -16.82 6.70 -9.80
C GLN A 103 -16.16 5.32 -9.69
N LEU A 104 -14.84 5.24 -9.80
CA LEU A 104 -14.08 3.99 -9.60
C LEU A 104 -14.21 3.49 -8.16
N HIS A 105 -14.34 4.39 -7.20
CA HIS A 105 -14.57 4.04 -5.81
C HIS A 105 -15.99 3.51 -5.59
N VAL A 106 -17.01 4.23 -6.09
CA VAL A 106 -18.42 3.80 -6.03
C VAL A 106 -18.64 2.45 -6.71
N SER A 107 -17.93 2.17 -7.80
CA SER A 107 -17.99 0.89 -8.51
C SER A 107 -17.08 -0.20 -7.92
N HIS A 108 -16.41 0.06 -6.79
CA HIS A 108 -15.47 -0.87 -6.14
C HIS A 108 -14.34 -1.35 -7.08
N ARG A 109 -13.91 -0.49 -8.00
CA ARG A 109 -12.83 -0.76 -8.97
C ARG A 109 -11.49 -0.17 -8.57
N SER A 110 -11.47 0.63 -7.51
CA SER A 110 -10.25 1.22 -6.96
C SER A 110 -10.10 1.01 -5.46
N ASN A 111 -8.89 0.69 -5.00
CA ASN A 111 -8.53 0.62 -3.59
C ASN A 111 -7.49 1.68 -3.26
N ARG A 112 -7.61 2.39 -2.14
CA ARG A 112 -6.60 3.39 -1.74
C ARG A 112 -5.29 2.65 -1.39
N ILE A 113 -4.16 3.08 -1.96
CA ILE A 113 -2.88 2.36 -1.77
C ILE A 113 -2.40 2.42 -0.30
N GLU A 114 -2.80 3.45 0.45
CA GLU A 114 -2.51 3.58 1.89
C GLU A 114 -3.22 2.53 2.75
N GLU A 115 -4.28 1.90 2.24
CA GLU A 115 -5.20 1.06 3.01
C GLU A 115 -4.62 -0.31 3.41
N LEU A 116 -3.39 -0.64 3.02
CA LEU A 116 -2.79 -1.94 3.34
C LEU A 116 -1.43 -1.87 4.01
N ARG A 117 -0.88 -0.66 4.20
CA ARG A 117 0.43 -0.45 4.83
C ARG A 117 0.44 0.92 5.51
N THR A 118 0.95 0.97 6.73
CA THR A 118 1.21 2.23 7.45
C THR A 118 2.27 3.10 6.78
N THR A 119 3.12 2.53 5.90
CA THR A 119 4.15 3.24 5.13
C THR A 119 4.40 2.60 3.76
N ASP A 120 4.68 3.44 2.76
CA ASP A 120 5.16 3.00 1.44
C ASP A 120 6.49 2.25 1.56
N ARG A 121 6.62 1.15 0.80
CA ARG A 121 7.82 0.30 0.77
C ARG A 121 8.46 0.35 -0.61
N PHE A 122 9.78 0.41 -0.65
CA PHE A 122 10.57 0.53 -1.88
C PHE A 122 11.57 -0.61 -1.96
N PHE A 123 11.52 -1.39 -3.03
CA PHE A 123 12.52 -2.41 -3.32
C PHE A 123 13.80 -1.75 -3.80
N ILE A 124 14.94 -2.25 -3.33
CA ILE A 124 16.27 -1.72 -3.64
C ILE A 124 16.98 -2.68 -4.62
N SER A 125 17.46 -2.16 -5.75
CA SER A 125 18.12 -2.95 -6.80
C SER A 125 19.31 -2.21 -7.42
N PRO A 126 20.54 -2.78 -7.38
CA PRO A 126 20.95 -3.93 -6.58
C PRO A 126 20.77 -3.69 -5.08
N LEU A 127 20.86 -4.76 -4.26
CA LEU A 127 20.81 -4.65 -2.80
C LEU A 127 21.83 -3.63 -2.30
N LEU A 128 21.45 -2.85 -1.29
CA LEU A 128 22.31 -1.80 -0.75
C LEU A 128 23.08 -2.32 0.46
N ASP A 129 24.40 -2.24 0.42
CA ASP A 129 25.25 -2.61 1.54
C ASP A 129 25.05 -1.64 2.70
N ALA A 130 24.98 -2.19 3.91
CA ALA A 130 24.69 -1.44 5.12
C ALA A 130 25.31 -2.14 6.34
N THR A 131 25.23 -1.50 7.50
CA THR A 131 25.51 -2.14 8.79
C THR A 131 24.32 -2.02 9.73
N PHE A 132 24.13 -3.01 10.60
CA PHE A 132 23.15 -2.96 11.69
C PHE A 132 23.83 -3.40 12.99
N GLY A 133 23.95 -2.48 13.96
CA GLY A 133 24.69 -2.77 15.19
C GLY A 133 26.16 -3.15 14.94
N GLY A 134 26.76 -2.63 13.87
CA GLY A 134 28.14 -2.95 13.44
C GLY A 134 28.27 -4.19 12.56
N GLU A 135 27.23 -5.02 12.46
CA GLU A 135 27.22 -6.19 11.57
C GLU A 135 26.95 -5.79 10.12
N LYS A 136 27.64 -6.42 9.16
CA LYS A 136 27.40 -6.16 7.72
C LYS A 136 26.13 -6.85 7.25
N ILE A 137 25.26 -6.08 6.61
CA ILE A 137 23.94 -6.53 6.14
C ILE A 137 23.67 -6.00 4.74
N ARG A 138 22.63 -6.53 4.07
CA ARG A 138 22.19 -6.02 2.76
C ARG A 138 20.72 -5.61 2.79
N ILE A 139 20.42 -4.37 2.43
CA ILE A 139 19.05 -3.84 2.42
C ILE A 139 18.35 -4.27 1.12
N GLU A 140 17.24 -5.00 1.26
CA GLU A 140 16.37 -5.40 0.16
C GLU A 140 15.20 -4.43 -0.07
N ASN A 141 14.71 -3.83 1.01
CA ASN A 141 13.56 -2.93 0.95
C ASN A 141 13.66 -1.87 2.04
N LEU A 142 13.19 -0.65 1.73
CA LEU A 142 13.12 0.47 2.66
C LEU A 142 11.71 1.06 2.73
N SER A 143 11.32 1.52 3.92
CA SER A 143 10.23 2.47 4.13
C SER A 143 10.70 3.58 5.07
N ALA A 144 9.87 4.61 5.25
CA ALA A 144 10.17 5.68 6.20
C ALA A 144 10.27 5.20 7.67
N ARG A 145 9.77 3.99 7.99
CA ARG A 145 9.72 3.44 9.36
C ARG A 145 10.22 2.00 9.47
N GLY A 146 10.92 1.51 8.45
CA GLY A 146 11.44 0.16 8.50
C GLY A 146 12.30 -0.21 7.31
N ALA A 147 13.00 -1.32 7.46
CA ALA A 147 13.80 -1.93 6.42
C ALA A 147 13.58 -3.44 6.41
N ARG A 148 13.75 -4.05 5.25
CA ARG A 148 13.93 -5.50 5.13
C ARG A 148 15.36 -5.75 4.72
N VAL A 149 16.06 -6.53 5.53
CA VAL A 149 17.50 -6.74 5.41
C VAL A 149 17.81 -8.23 5.27
N GLU A 150 18.90 -8.53 4.60
CA GLU A 150 19.52 -9.84 4.56
C GLU A 150 20.73 -9.86 5.51
N LEU A 151 20.84 -10.94 6.27
CA LEU A 151 21.83 -11.13 7.34
C LEU A 151 22.59 -12.45 7.13
N PRO A 152 23.88 -12.51 7.48
CA PRO A 152 24.67 -13.75 7.46
C PRO A 152 24.33 -14.70 8.62
N HIS A 153 23.70 -14.22 9.69
CA HIS A 153 23.24 -15.05 10.80
C HIS A 153 21.89 -14.58 11.35
N GLU A 154 21.28 -15.42 12.19
CA GLU A 154 20.03 -15.08 12.84
C GLU A 154 20.23 -13.98 13.89
N LEU A 155 19.47 -12.89 13.77
CA LEU A 155 19.33 -11.91 14.85
C LEU A 155 18.01 -12.15 15.57
N LEU A 156 18.04 -12.08 16.90
CA LEU A 156 16.85 -12.28 17.72
C LEU A 156 15.87 -11.11 17.58
N ARG A 157 14.57 -11.43 17.66
CA ARG A 157 13.54 -10.39 17.78
C ARG A 157 13.82 -9.58 19.05
N GLY A 158 13.76 -8.26 18.92
CA GLY A 158 14.01 -7.32 20.00
C GLY A 158 15.43 -6.75 20.01
N THR A 159 16.38 -7.33 19.25
CA THR A 159 17.73 -6.78 19.10
C THR A 159 17.67 -5.37 18.54
N SER A 160 18.14 -4.40 19.31
CA SER A 160 18.27 -3.00 18.90
C SER A 160 19.67 -2.74 18.33
N GLY A 161 19.76 -1.83 17.37
CA GLY A 161 21.02 -1.44 16.77
C GLY A 161 20.85 -0.23 15.84
N THR A 162 21.96 0.40 15.49
CA THR A 162 21.95 1.48 14.50
C THR A 162 22.02 0.86 13.10
N LEU A 163 21.02 1.14 12.27
CA LEU A 163 21.05 0.90 10.83
C LEU A 163 21.83 2.03 10.16
N GLN A 164 22.96 1.72 9.55
CA GLN A 164 23.80 2.69 8.84
C GLN A 164 24.00 2.30 7.38
N PHE A 165 23.84 3.26 6.47
CA PHE A 165 24.16 3.08 5.05
C PHE A 165 24.41 4.41 4.36
N THR A 166 25.12 4.38 3.23
CA THR A 166 25.37 5.55 2.39
C THR A 166 24.59 5.42 1.09
N VAL A 167 23.92 6.49 0.68
CA VAL A 167 23.23 6.52 -0.61
C VAL A 167 24.27 6.62 -1.74
N PRO A 168 24.32 5.68 -2.71
CA PRO A 168 25.30 5.74 -3.78
C PRO A 168 25.22 7.03 -4.58
N ASN A 169 26.37 7.58 -5.00
CA ASN A 169 26.47 8.83 -5.75
C ASN A 169 25.86 10.05 -5.03
N SER A 170 25.82 10.03 -3.70
CA SER A 170 25.31 11.11 -2.87
C SER A 170 26.19 11.28 -1.63
N THR A 171 26.12 12.45 -0.98
CA THR A 171 26.73 12.72 0.32
C THR A 171 25.82 12.34 1.48
N ILE A 172 24.68 11.68 1.21
CA ILE A 172 23.71 11.31 2.24
C ILE A 172 24.18 10.03 2.94
N GLU A 173 24.54 10.20 4.21
CA GLU A 173 24.76 9.12 5.16
C GLU A 173 23.54 8.98 6.06
N VAL A 174 23.02 7.77 6.15
CA VAL A 174 21.89 7.44 7.01
C VAL A 174 22.42 6.70 8.22
N ALA A 175 22.08 7.19 9.41
CA ALA A 175 22.30 6.50 10.68
C ALA A 175 21.06 6.69 11.56
N VAL A 176 20.30 5.60 11.73
CA VAL A 176 19.01 5.58 12.45
C VAL A 176 18.97 4.40 13.41
N GLU A 177 18.40 4.60 14.59
CA GLU A 177 18.13 3.49 15.51
C GLU A 177 16.96 2.65 15.02
N GLY A 178 17.12 1.33 15.15
CA GLY A 178 16.08 0.37 14.81
C GLY A 178 16.14 -0.88 15.67
N GLN A 179 15.08 -1.68 15.57
CA GLN A 179 14.90 -2.91 16.31
C GLN A 179 14.46 -4.04 15.38
N ILE A 180 15.04 -5.22 15.54
CA ILE A 180 14.64 -6.43 14.81
C ILE A 180 13.24 -6.86 15.28
N VAL A 181 12.26 -6.86 14.37
CA VAL A 181 10.87 -7.26 14.69
C VAL A 181 10.55 -8.70 14.31
N TRP A 182 11.29 -9.26 13.35
CA TRP A 182 11.22 -10.66 12.96
C TRP A 182 12.49 -11.03 12.20
N THR A 183 12.84 -12.31 12.25
CA THR A 183 13.90 -12.93 11.45
C THR A 183 13.38 -14.25 10.89
N ALA A 184 13.77 -14.58 9.67
CA ALA A 184 13.38 -15.82 9.00
C ALA A 184 14.52 -16.33 8.11
N LEU A 185 14.66 -17.64 8.02
CA LEU A 185 15.60 -18.27 7.09
C LEU A 185 15.21 -17.94 5.64
N LYS A 186 16.11 -17.33 4.89
CA LYS A 186 15.89 -16.93 3.49
C LYS A 186 16.31 -18.04 2.53
N ALA A 187 17.51 -18.57 2.69
CA ALA A 187 18.07 -19.60 1.84
C ALA A 187 19.14 -20.40 2.58
N ILE A 188 19.29 -21.66 2.19
CA ILE A 188 20.40 -22.52 2.59
C ILE A 188 21.24 -22.74 1.34
N SER A 189 22.45 -22.17 1.30
CA SER A 189 23.39 -22.38 0.20
C SER A 189 24.45 -23.37 0.64
N GLY A 190 24.24 -24.65 0.31
CA GLY A 190 25.10 -25.75 0.72
C GLY A 190 25.07 -26.02 2.22
N ALA A 191 26.08 -26.74 2.72
CA ALA A 191 26.14 -27.17 4.12
C ALA A 191 26.56 -26.06 5.11
N VAL A 192 27.04 -24.91 4.63
CA VAL A 192 27.82 -23.97 5.48
C VAL A 192 27.25 -22.55 5.50
N SER A 193 26.43 -22.14 4.52
CA SER A 193 25.91 -20.76 4.48
C SER A 193 24.40 -20.74 4.57
N MET A 194 23.90 -20.31 5.73
CA MET A 194 22.51 -19.93 5.91
C MET A 194 22.41 -18.42 5.73
N LEU A 195 21.49 -17.97 4.87
CA LEU A 195 21.14 -16.56 4.75
C LEU A 195 19.83 -16.34 5.46
N TYR A 196 19.80 -15.33 6.31
CA TYR A 196 18.61 -14.91 7.02
C TYR A 196 18.07 -13.63 6.42
N ARG A 197 16.80 -13.38 6.66
CA ARG A 197 16.12 -12.14 6.34
C ARG A 197 15.45 -11.63 7.59
N ALA A 198 15.59 -10.34 7.86
CA ALA A 198 14.96 -9.71 9.00
C ALA A 198 14.17 -8.46 8.61
N GLY A 199 13.17 -8.15 9.43
CA GLY A 199 12.51 -6.86 9.43
C GLY A 199 13.11 -5.98 10.53
N VAL A 200 13.55 -4.79 10.15
CA VAL A 200 13.99 -3.75 11.07
C VAL A 200 12.87 -2.72 11.18
N PHE A 201 12.38 -2.46 12.39
CA PHE A 201 11.54 -1.32 12.69
C PHE A 201 12.42 -0.11 13.02
N ILE A 202 12.16 1.03 12.37
CA ILE A 202 12.95 2.26 12.54
C ILE A 202 12.06 3.27 13.25
N ASN A 203 12.46 3.67 14.46
CA ASN A 203 11.68 4.59 15.28
C ASN A 203 12.11 6.06 15.10
N GLU A 204 13.29 6.29 14.52
CA GLU A 204 13.90 7.61 14.45
C GLU A 204 14.06 8.16 13.03
N LYS A 205 14.08 9.50 12.93
CA LYS A 205 14.41 10.26 11.72
C LYS A 205 13.70 9.76 10.44
N PRO A 206 12.36 9.62 10.44
CA PRO A 206 11.63 9.18 9.25
C PRO A 206 11.82 10.12 8.06
N GLU A 207 12.11 11.40 8.31
CA GLU A 207 12.43 12.38 7.25
C GLU A 207 13.75 12.07 6.56
N LEU A 208 14.80 11.69 7.30
CA LEU A 208 16.08 11.29 6.73
C LEU A 208 15.92 10.04 5.86
N MET A 209 15.13 9.07 6.34
CA MET A 209 14.79 7.88 5.55
C MET A 209 14.06 8.25 4.26
N ARG A 210 13.09 9.18 4.30
CA ARG A 210 12.39 9.64 3.09
C ARG A 210 13.33 10.32 2.10
N VAL A 211 14.22 11.19 2.57
CA VAL A 211 15.22 11.86 1.72
C VAL A 211 16.13 10.81 1.07
N ALA A 212 16.65 9.86 1.83
CA ALA A 212 17.50 8.79 1.29
C ALA A 212 16.77 7.93 0.24
N ILE A 213 15.51 7.54 0.51
CA ILE A 213 14.67 6.80 -0.44
C ILE A 213 14.40 7.63 -1.71
N GLY A 214 14.15 8.94 -1.57
CA GLY A 214 13.95 9.86 -2.69
C GLY A 214 15.16 9.87 -3.62
N HIS A 215 16.36 10.07 -3.07
CA HIS A 215 17.60 10.02 -3.85
C HIS A 215 17.85 8.65 -4.48
N LEU A 216 17.57 7.55 -3.76
CA LEU A 216 17.66 6.19 -4.33
C LEU A 216 16.68 6.00 -5.52
N CYS A 217 15.49 6.59 -5.46
CA CYS A 217 14.54 6.58 -6.58
C CYS A 217 15.07 7.39 -7.77
N GLU A 218 15.63 8.58 -7.53
CA GLU A 218 16.17 9.46 -8.58
C GLU A 218 17.29 8.78 -9.38
N ILE A 219 18.16 8.01 -8.71
CA ILE A 219 19.24 7.26 -9.36
C ILE A 219 18.80 5.86 -9.86
N ASN A 220 17.49 5.59 -9.92
CA ASN A 220 16.91 4.32 -10.35
C ASN A 220 17.39 3.08 -9.56
N ARG A 221 17.73 3.26 -8.27
CA ARG A 221 18.15 2.19 -7.35
C ARG A 221 17.03 1.72 -6.43
N ALA A 222 15.96 2.50 -6.31
CA ALA A 222 14.76 2.14 -5.57
C ALA A 222 13.50 2.23 -6.44
N ALA A 223 12.59 1.28 -6.29
CA ALA A 223 11.30 1.28 -6.95
C ALA A 223 10.19 0.89 -5.97
N LEU A 224 9.00 1.49 -6.12
CA LEU A 224 7.88 1.20 -5.25
C LEU A 224 7.47 -0.28 -5.31
N ASP A 225 7.44 -0.95 -4.14
CA ASP A 225 7.06 -2.35 -4.00
C ASP A 225 5.55 -2.52 -4.14
N THR A 226 5.12 -2.66 -5.39
CA THR A 226 3.72 -2.87 -5.74
C THR A 226 3.36 -4.34 -5.91
N GLN A 227 4.36 -5.23 -6.02
CA GLN A 227 4.14 -6.67 -6.09
C GLN A 227 3.63 -7.21 -4.76
N SER A 228 4.27 -6.86 -3.65
CA SER A 228 3.86 -7.38 -2.35
C SER A 228 2.54 -6.76 -1.89
N LEU A 229 2.20 -5.54 -2.35
CA LEU A 229 0.87 -4.95 -2.17
C LEU A 229 -0.20 -5.78 -2.91
N ARG A 230 0.04 -6.09 -4.19
CA ARG A 230 -0.84 -6.97 -4.98
C ARG A 230 -0.98 -8.35 -4.35
N LEU A 231 0.10 -8.92 -3.82
CA LEU A 231 0.07 -10.22 -3.13
C LEU A 231 -0.77 -10.13 -1.85
N LYS A 232 -0.61 -9.09 -1.04
CA LYS A 232 -1.43 -8.87 0.16
C LYS A 232 -2.91 -8.78 -0.21
N LEU A 233 -3.27 -8.03 -1.25
CA LEU A 233 -4.63 -8.01 -1.79
C LEU A 233 -5.13 -9.37 -2.24
N LYS A 234 -4.31 -10.15 -2.96
CA LYS A 234 -4.67 -11.51 -3.37
C LYS A 234 -4.92 -12.41 -2.16
N ILE A 235 -4.09 -12.33 -1.13
CA ILE A 235 -4.23 -13.12 0.10
C ILE A 235 -5.48 -12.72 0.87
N ILE A 236 -5.74 -11.42 1.02
CA ILE A 236 -6.98 -10.92 1.64
C ILE A 236 -8.19 -11.44 0.88
N ARG A 237 -8.20 -11.31 -0.45
CA ARG A 237 -9.28 -11.82 -1.31
C ARG A 237 -9.41 -13.34 -1.30
N ALA A 238 -8.31 -14.08 -1.16
CA ALA A 238 -8.33 -15.53 -1.09
C ALA A 238 -8.84 -16.02 0.27
N ARG A 239 -8.36 -15.44 1.38
CA ARG A 239 -8.86 -15.72 2.74
C ARG A 239 -10.33 -15.37 2.87
N ALA A 240 -10.72 -14.24 2.30
CA ALA A 240 -12.10 -13.83 2.17
C ALA A 240 -12.99 -14.89 1.50
N ARG A 241 -12.54 -15.49 0.39
CA ARG A 241 -13.27 -16.58 -0.28
C ARG A 241 -13.34 -17.86 0.55
N GLN A 242 -12.32 -18.11 1.38
CA GLN A 242 -12.26 -19.29 2.26
C GLN A 242 -13.12 -19.12 3.52
N LEU A 243 -13.27 -17.88 4.00
CA LEU A 243 -14.01 -17.52 5.21
C LEU A 243 -15.48 -17.20 4.96
N ALA A 244 -15.96 -17.20 3.72
CA ALA A 244 -17.36 -17.02 3.40
C ALA A 244 -18.06 -18.39 3.34
N PRO A 245 -18.89 -18.77 4.34
CA PRO A 245 -19.98 -19.68 4.06
C PRO A 245 -20.92 -18.95 3.09
N GLN A 246 -21.14 -19.54 1.91
CA GLN A 246 -22.25 -19.22 1.00
C GLN A 246 -22.34 -17.74 0.55
N TYR A 247 -21.59 -17.40 -0.50
CA TYR A 247 -21.66 -16.10 -1.22
C TYR A 247 -23.09 -15.64 -1.58
N ARG A 248 -24.06 -16.56 -1.68
CA ARG A 248 -25.46 -16.25 -1.95
C ARG A 248 -26.09 -15.36 -0.87
N ASP A 249 -25.78 -15.59 0.40
CA ASP A 249 -26.42 -14.85 1.51
C ASP A 249 -25.83 -13.44 1.64
N VAL A 250 -24.56 -13.27 1.27
CA VAL A 250 -23.92 -11.95 1.17
C VAL A 250 -24.47 -11.17 -0.02
N GLU A 251 -24.64 -11.80 -1.19
CA GLU A 251 -25.23 -11.16 -2.37
C GLU A 251 -26.69 -10.73 -2.12
N THR A 252 -27.50 -11.56 -1.44
CA THR A 252 -28.90 -11.21 -1.10
C THR A 252 -29.00 -10.13 -0.03
N SER A 253 -28.00 -10.02 0.86
CA SER A 253 -27.96 -8.98 1.89
C SER A 253 -27.71 -7.57 1.35
N GLY A 254 -27.30 -7.43 0.08
CA GLY A 254 -26.97 -6.15 -0.55
C GLY A 254 -25.71 -5.50 0.03
N ILE A 255 -24.82 -6.29 0.66
CA ILE A 255 -23.51 -5.84 1.13
C ILE A 255 -22.49 -6.08 0.03
N PRO A 256 -21.71 -5.06 -0.41
CA PRO A 256 -20.60 -5.28 -1.31
C PRO A 256 -19.64 -6.30 -0.71
N ALA A 257 -19.33 -7.37 -1.46
CA ALA A 257 -18.51 -8.46 -0.96
C ALA A 257 -17.18 -7.95 -0.36
N GLU A 258 -16.53 -6.97 -0.99
CA GLU A 258 -15.29 -6.40 -0.47
C GLU A 258 -15.45 -5.77 0.93
N GLN A 259 -16.56 -5.09 1.20
CA GLN A 259 -16.85 -4.50 2.51
C GLN A 259 -17.19 -5.57 3.54
N TYR A 260 -18.00 -6.58 3.18
CA TYR A 260 -18.28 -7.72 4.07
C TYR A 260 -16.98 -8.40 4.52
N LEU A 261 -16.09 -8.64 3.57
CA LEU A 261 -14.81 -9.30 3.80
C LEU A 261 -13.85 -8.45 4.65
N LEU A 262 -13.84 -7.14 4.42
CA LEU A 262 -13.09 -6.19 5.25
C LEU A 262 -13.62 -6.21 6.69
N ILE A 263 -14.94 -6.16 6.87
CA ILE A 263 -15.60 -6.23 8.19
C ILE A 263 -15.28 -7.54 8.90
N GLN A 264 -15.41 -8.70 8.23
CA GLN A 264 -15.10 -9.99 8.84
C GLN A 264 -13.59 -10.12 9.16
N GLY A 265 -12.73 -9.59 8.31
CA GLY A 265 -11.28 -9.55 8.56
C GLY A 265 -10.93 -8.79 9.83
N VAL A 266 -11.48 -7.59 9.99
CA VAL A 266 -11.27 -6.78 11.20
C VAL A 266 -11.97 -7.38 12.41
N ARG A 267 -13.17 -7.96 12.25
CA ARG A 267 -13.87 -8.68 13.33
C ARG A 267 -13.01 -9.80 13.90
N GLU A 268 -12.43 -10.64 13.05
CA GLU A 268 -11.54 -11.71 13.49
C GLU A 268 -10.24 -11.20 14.10
N GLU A 269 -9.65 -10.14 13.53
CA GLU A 269 -8.46 -9.49 14.10
C GLU A 269 -8.72 -8.96 15.51
N LEU A 270 -9.82 -8.25 15.72
CA LEU A 270 -10.22 -7.73 17.02
C LEU A 270 -10.63 -8.84 17.99
N ARG A 271 -11.24 -9.93 17.51
CA ARG A 271 -11.55 -11.13 18.32
C ARG A 271 -10.28 -11.77 18.89
N LEU A 272 -9.18 -11.74 18.13
CA LEU A 272 -7.86 -12.23 18.57
C LEU A 272 -7.12 -11.23 19.48
N ASN A 273 -7.53 -9.95 19.51
CA ASN A 273 -6.87 -8.87 20.26
C ASN A 273 -7.88 -8.09 21.13
N PRO A 274 -8.36 -8.65 22.24
CA PRO A 274 -9.47 -8.10 23.03
C PRO A 274 -9.17 -6.73 23.66
N GLU A 275 -7.91 -6.45 24.02
CA GLU A 275 -7.50 -5.15 24.56
C GLU A 275 -7.64 -4.05 23.51
N GLU A 276 -7.25 -4.34 22.26
CA GLU A 276 -7.38 -3.43 21.13
C GLU A 276 -8.85 -3.24 20.76
N ALA A 277 -9.65 -4.31 20.72
CA ALA A 277 -11.09 -4.22 20.51
C ALA A 277 -11.76 -3.30 21.54
N MET A 278 -11.39 -3.44 22.82
CA MET A 278 -11.89 -2.59 23.90
C MET A 278 -11.43 -1.13 23.74
N HIS A 279 -10.20 -0.89 23.28
CA HIS A 279 -9.71 0.45 22.99
C HIS A 279 -10.58 1.15 21.92
N TRP A 280 -10.80 0.48 20.79
CA TRP A 280 -11.60 1.01 19.68
C TRP A 280 -13.07 1.20 20.05
N TYR A 281 -13.66 0.26 20.80
CA TYR A 281 -15.01 0.40 21.33
C TYR A 281 -15.17 1.63 22.23
N ARG A 282 -14.25 1.85 23.18
CA ARG A 282 -14.30 3.02 24.08
C ARG A 282 -14.24 4.32 23.29
N ARG A 283 -13.38 4.36 22.28
CA ARG A 283 -13.24 5.51 21.39
C ARG A 283 -14.52 5.77 20.59
N ALA A 284 -15.13 4.74 19.99
CA ALA A 284 -16.41 4.83 19.29
C ALA A 284 -17.54 5.33 20.21
N ARG A 285 -17.58 4.83 21.45
CA ARG A 285 -18.62 5.13 22.43
C ARG A 285 -18.59 6.57 22.92
N ILE A 286 -17.42 7.21 22.99
CA ILE A 286 -17.31 8.63 23.33
C ILE A 286 -18.12 9.49 22.35
N LEU A 287 -18.15 9.11 21.07
CA LEU A 287 -18.83 9.86 20.03
C LEU A 287 -20.33 9.59 19.97
N ILE A 288 -20.75 8.35 20.25
CA ILE A 288 -22.16 7.93 20.23
C ILE A 288 -22.93 8.42 21.47
N ASN A 289 -22.23 8.91 22.48
CA ASN A 289 -22.85 9.60 23.61
C ASN A 289 -23.45 10.98 23.21
N ASP A 290 -23.15 11.48 22.01
CA ASP A 290 -23.86 12.64 21.43
C ASP A 290 -25.28 12.22 20.98
N PRO A 291 -26.35 12.92 21.41
CA PRO A 291 -27.72 12.67 20.97
C PRO A 291 -27.89 12.58 19.45
N ALA A 292 -27.09 13.29 18.65
CA ALA A 292 -27.17 13.29 17.19
C ALA A 292 -26.65 11.98 16.55
N THR A 293 -25.72 11.28 17.19
CA THR A 293 -25.06 10.06 16.67
C THR A 293 -25.56 8.78 17.33
N ARG A 294 -26.44 8.89 18.34
CA ARG A 294 -27.06 7.76 19.05
C ARG A 294 -27.99 6.90 18.19
N ALA A 295 -28.43 7.41 17.04
CA ALA A 295 -29.35 6.75 16.11
C ALA A 295 -28.68 5.72 15.18
N LEU A 296 -27.38 5.46 15.34
CA LEU A 296 -26.68 4.49 14.49
C LEU A 296 -27.17 3.05 14.72
N PRO A 297 -27.38 2.25 13.66
CA PRO A 297 -27.91 0.89 13.75
C PRO A 297 -27.01 -0.07 14.55
N ILE A 298 -25.71 0.26 14.68
CA ILE A 298 -24.72 -0.51 15.44
C ILE A 298 -24.49 0.00 16.87
N ALA A 299 -25.20 1.04 17.32
CA ALA A 299 -24.94 1.72 18.60
C ALA A 299 -24.99 0.77 19.82
N ASN A 300 -25.76 -0.31 19.74
CA ASN A 300 -25.91 -1.30 20.80
C ASN A 300 -25.02 -2.55 20.64
N HIS A 301 -24.15 -2.60 19.62
CA HIS A 301 -23.32 -3.75 19.31
C HIS A 301 -21.83 -3.41 19.53
N PRO A 302 -21.23 -3.76 20.69
CA PRO A 302 -19.87 -3.36 21.04
C PRO A 302 -18.81 -3.73 20.00
N ASP A 303 -18.87 -4.96 19.48
CA ASP A 303 -17.92 -5.44 18.48
C ASP A 303 -18.07 -4.72 17.13
N ALA A 304 -19.31 -4.48 16.68
CA ALA A 304 -19.57 -3.73 15.45
C ALA A 304 -19.08 -2.28 15.56
N LEU A 305 -19.22 -1.66 16.73
CA LEU A 305 -18.66 -0.33 17.01
C LEU A 305 -17.13 -0.32 17.01
N ALA A 306 -16.50 -1.33 17.61
CA ALA A 306 -15.05 -1.47 17.59
C ALA A 306 -14.54 -1.64 16.16
N VAL A 307 -15.19 -2.49 15.35
CA VAL A 307 -14.85 -2.69 13.93
C VAL A 307 -15.06 -1.41 13.12
N TRP A 308 -16.17 -0.72 13.31
CA TRP A 308 -16.47 0.54 12.59
C TRP A 308 -15.44 1.64 12.89
N GLU A 309 -15.05 1.80 14.15
CA GLU A 309 -14.02 2.76 14.54
C GLU A 309 -12.61 2.32 14.11
N TYR A 310 -12.30 1.03 14.16
CA TYR A 310 -11.02 0.47 13.67
C TYR A 310 -10.85 0.73 12.16
N LEU A 311 -11.94 0.63 11.40
CA LEU A 311 -12.00 0.95 9.98
C LEU A 311 -12.03 2.47 9.70
N ASP A 312 -11.72 3.30 10.69
CA ASP A 312 -11.73 4.77 10.61
C ASP A 312 -13.05 5.31 10.05
N ARG A 313 -14.15 4.60 10.33
CA ARG A 313 -15.51 4.94 9.89
C ARG A 313 -15.68 5.04 8.37
N MET A 314 -14.79 4.42 7.60
CA MET A 314 -14.85 4.42 6.13
C MET A 314 -16.01 3.57 5.57
N VAL A 315 -16.61 2.71 6.40
CA VAL A 315 -17.76 1.87 6.01
C VAL A 315 -19.02 2.38 6.69
N ASP A 316 -20.12 2.43 5.93
CA ASP A 316 -21.42 2.84 6.46
C ASP A 316 -21.83 1.94 7.65
N PRO A 317 -22.22 2.51 8.81
CA PRO A 317 -22.64 1.76 9.99
C PRO A 317 -23.73 0.72 9.73
N SER A 318 -24.66 0.97 8.80
CA SER A 318 -25.71 0.03 8.42
C SER A 318 -25.16 -1.21 7.69
N ILE A 319 -24.06 -1.06 6.95
CA ILE A 319 -23.37 -2.17 6.28
C ILE A 319 -22.63 -3.01 7.31
N VAL A 320 -21.99 -2.37 8.29
CA VAL A 320 -21.35 -3.07 9.42
C VAL A 320 -22.39 -3.86 10.21
N GLY A 321 -23.53 -3.26 10.54
CA GLY A 321 -24.62 -3.94 11.24
C GLY A 321 -25.10 -5.19 10.51
N ARG A 322 -25.48 -5.06 9.23
CA ARG A 322 -25.91 -6.20 8.41
C ARG A 322 -24.84 -7.30 8.28
N ALA A 323 -23.56 -6.92 8.20
CA ALA A 323 -22.47 -7.90 8.12
C ALA A 323 -22.33 -8.73 9.40
N PHE A 324 -22.62 -8.13 10.57
CA PHE A 324 -22.64 -8.84 11.86
C PHE A 324 -23.87 -9.76 11.99
N GLU A 325 -25.00 -9.42 11.37
CA GLU A 325 -26.21 -10.26 11.34
C GLU A 325 -26.03 -11.54 10.51
N LEU A 326 -25.22 -11.50 9.44
CA LEU A 326 -24.93 -12.64 8.57
C LEU A 326 -23.93 -13.66 9.15
N GLY A 327 -23.16 -13.25 10.15
CA GLY A 327 -22.05 -14.03 10.71
C GLY A 327 -22.34 -14.63 12.08
N ASN A 328 -23.62 -14.74 12.45
CA ASN A 328 -24.12 -15.38 13.67
C ASN A 328 -24.96 -16.62 13.32
#